data_AF-A0A562SKB9-F1
#
_entry.id   AF-A0A562SKB9-F1
#
_cell.length_a   1.000
_cell.length_b   1.000
_cell.length_c   1.000
_cell.angle_alpha   90.00
_cell.angle_beta   90.00
_cell.angle_gamma   90.00
#
_symmetry.space_group_name_H-M   'P 1'
#
loop_
_entity.id
_entity.type
_entity.pdbx_description
1 polymer ?
#
loop_
_entity_poly.entity_id
_entity_poly.type
_entity_poly.pdbx_seq_one_letter_code
_entity_poly.pdbx_strand_id
1 'polypeptide(L)'
;MELIKKYRIALVVTFGLCLFIKPALCFLILGILISYIGFAAVLFLKKISKTGIARTGNIVAYESDSDGHKTPLIEFTTITGDIIKAKPIIYASTDLSKLRSYTNFINQPVPILYDPENPKKICSEK
;
A
#
# COMPACT_ATOMS: atom_id res chain seq x y z
N MET A 1 4.35 -7.02 -3.11
CA MET A 1 3.37 -6.84 -4.21
C MET A 1 3.84 -7.44 -5.53
N GLU A 2 5.12 -7.33 -5.91
CA GLU A 2 5.59 -7.91 -7.19
C GLU A 2 5.41 -9.43 -7.31
N LEU A 3 5.60 -10.17 -6.21
CA LEU A 3 5.36 -11.62 -6.18
C LEU A 3 3.89 -11.96 -6.49
N ILE A 4 2.92 -11.19 -5.97
CA ILE A 4 1.49 -11.41 -6.24
C ILE A 4 1.19 -11.18 -7.73
N LYS A 5 1.78 -10.14 -8.34
CA LYS A 5 1.68 -9.91 -9.79
C LYS A 5 2.25 -11.09 -10.59
N LYS A 6 3.41 -11.62 -10.20
CA LYS A 6 4.09 -12.73 -10.88
C LYS A 6 3.32 -14.05 -10.78
N TYR A 7 2.72 -14.35 -9.62
CA TYR A 7 2.02 -15.62 -9.38
C TYR A 7 0.50 -15.55 -9.56
N ARG A 8 -0.04 -14.42 -10.03
CA ARG A 8 -1.49 -14.20 -10.20
C ARG A 8 -2.16 -15.30 -11.03
N ILE A 9 -1.54 -15.69 -12.15
CA ILE A 9 -2.09 -16.69 -13.07
C ILE A 9 -2.13 -18.07 -12.40
N ALA A 10 -1.03 -18.47 -11.76
CA ALA A 10 -0.96 -19.74 -11.04
C ALA A 10 -2.00 -19.82 -9.91
N LEU A 11 -2.22 -18.70 -9.20
CA LEU A 11 -3.22 -18.59 -8.15
C LEU A 11 -4.63 -18.73 -8.71
N VAL A 12 -4.96 -18.05 -9.81
CA VAL A 12 -6.27 -18.13 -10.48
C VAL A 12 -6.55 -19.56 -10.99
N VAL A 13 -5.57 -20.21 -11.61
CA VAL A 13 -5.71 -21.59 -12.11
C VAL A 13 -5.94 -22.58 -10.96
N THR A 14 -5.14 -22.46 -9.89
CA THR A 14 -5.30 -23.31 -8.70
C THR A 14 -6.66 -23.10 -8.05
N PHE A 15 -7.10 -21.84 -7.95
CA PHE A 15 -8.41 -21.49 -7.39
C PHE A 15 -9.56 -22.05 -8.24
N GLY A 16 -9.46 -21.96 -9.57
CA GLY A 16 -10.43 -22.55 -10.49
C GLY A 16 -10.55 -24.06 -10.31
N LEU A 17 -9.43 -24.79 -10.27
CA LEU A 17 -9.41 -26.24 -10.04
C LEU A 17 -9.98 -26.61 -8.67
N CYS A 18 -9.62 -25.88 -7.61
CA CYS A 18 -10.15 -26.13 -6.27
C CYS A 18 -11.66 -25.92 -6.16
N LEU A 19 -12.23 -25.00 -6.95
CA LEU A 19 -13.67 -24.72 -6.97
C LEU A 19 -14.48 -25.93 -7.46
N PHE A 20 -13.96 -26.66 -8.45
CA PHE A 20 -14.59 -27.88 -8.96
C PHE A 20 -14.43 -29.09 -8.03
N ILE A 21 -13.29 -29.20 -7.33
CA ILE A 21 -13.01 -30.36 -6.46
C ILE A 21 -13.73 -30.23 -5.11
N LYS A 22 -13.45 -29.14 -4.37
CA LYS A 22 -14.01 -28.87 -3.04
C LYS A 22 -13.99 -27.36 -2.78
N PRO A 23 -15.14 -26.67 -2.86
CA PRO A 23 -15.24 -25.22 -2.62
C PRO A 23 -14.64 -24.75 -1.27
N ALA A 24 -14.66 -25.62 -0.25
CA ALA A 24 -14.04 -25.34 1.05
C ALA A 24 -12.53 -25.05 0.98
N LEU A 25 -11.80 -25.66 0.04
CA LEU A 25 -10.36 -25.42 -0.14
C LEU A 25 -10.09 -24.02 -0.70
N CYS A 26 -10.98 -23.50 -1.55
CA CYS A 26 -10.88 -22.12 -2.04
C CYS A 26 -10.96 -21.11 -0.89
N PHE A 27 -11.93 -21.28 0.01
CA PHE A 27 -12.06 -20.41 1.18
C PHE A 27 -10.85 -20.48 2.10
N LEU A 28 -10.23 -21.67 2.23
CA LEU A 28 -9.02 -21.85 3.02
C LEU A 28 -7.82 -21.12 2.40
N ILE A 29 -7.58 -21.27 1.09
CA ILE A 29 -6.50 -20.57 0.37
C ILE A 29 -6.69 -19.05 0.45
N LEU A 30 -7.92 -18.58 0.22
CA LEU A 30 -8.24 -17.15 0.31
C LEU A 30 -8.05 -16.62 1.74
N GLY A 31 -8.48 -17.38 2.74
CA GLY A 31 -8.32 -17.05 4.15
C GLY A 31 -6.86 -16.91 4.57
N ILE A 32 -6.00 -17.85 4.16
CA ILE A 32 -4.55 -17.76 4.42
C ILE A 32 -3.96 -16.51 3.76
N LEU A 33 -4.33 -16.22 2.51
CA LEU A 33 -3.81 -15.07 1.78
C LEU A 33 -4.19 -13.75 2.47
N ILE A 34 -5.46 -13.60 2.85
CA ILE A 34 -5.97 -12.42 3.57
C ILE A 34 -5.27 -12.30 4.92
N SER A 35 -5.14 -13.40 5.66
CA SER A 35 -4.48 -13.42 6.98
C SER A 35 -3.01 -13.02 6.88
N TYR A 36 -2.28 -13.52 5.87
CA TYR A 36 -0.89 -13.15 5.61
C TYR A 36 -0.74 -11.65 5.30
N ILE A 37 -1.58 -11.11 4.41
CA ILE A 37 -1.56 -9.68 4.06
C ILE A 37 -1.88 -8.82 5.29
N GLY A 38 -2.90 -9.20 6.05
CA GLY A 38 -3.29 -8.51 7.28
C GLY A 38 -2.17 -8.51 8.32
N PHE A 39 -1.55 -9.66 8.57
CA PHE A 39 -0.45 -9.79 9.52
C PHE A 39 0.77 -8.95 9.10
N ALA A 40 1.14 -8.98 7.81
CA ALA A 40 2.22 -8.15 7.28
C ALA A 40 1.92 -6.65 7.41
N ALA A 41 0.67 -6.23 7.16
CA ALA A 41 0.24 -4.85 7.34
C ALA A 41 0.33 -4.40 8.81
N VAL A 42 -0.11 -5.23 9.75
CA VAL A 42 -0.03 -4.94 11.19
C VAL A 42 1.42 -4.83 11.65
N LEU A 43 2.30 -5.74 11.23
CA LEU A 43 3.73 -5.65 11.55
C LEU A 43 4.36 -4.38 10.99
N PHE A 44 4.02 -4.01 9.76
CA PHE A 44 4.50 -2.78 9.15
C PHE A 44 4.01 -1.54 9.89
N LEU A 45 2.72 -1.45 10.24
CA LEU A 45 2.16 -0.36 11.03
C LEU A 45 2.82 -0.27 12.41
N LYS A 46 3.05 -1.40 13.08
CA LYS A 46 3.73 -1.45 14.38
C LYS A 46 5.20 -1.02 14.27
N LYS A 47 5.88 -1.40 13.20
CA LYS A 47 7.26 -0.98 12.94
C LYS A 47 7.31 0.53 12.69
N ILE A 48 6.53 1.03 11.73
CA ILE A 48 6.57 2.43 11.33
C ILE A 48 6.07 3.35 12.46
N SER A 49 5.13 2.91 13.30
CA SER A 49 4.74 3.65 14.51
C SER A 49 5.87 3.84 15.52
N LYS A 50 6.85 2.91 15.57
CA LYS A 50 7.96 2.96 16.53
C LYS A 50 9.22 3.61 15.97
N THR A 51 9.52 3.37 14.70
CA THR A 51 10.79 3.78 14.06
C THR A 51 10.59 4.69 12.86
N GLY A 52 9.35 5.00 12.50
CA GLY A 52 9.04 5.86 11.38
C GLY A 52 9.40 7.31 11.67
N ILE A 53 9.91 7.99 10.65
CA ILE A 53 10.23 9.41 10.72
C ILE A 53 9.05 10.18 10.15
N ALA A 54 8.45 11.04 10.97
CA ALA A 54 7.39 11.94 10.54
C ALA A 54 7.97 13.08 9.71
N ARG A 55 7.39 13.33 8.54
CA ARG A 55 7.78 14.43 7.66
C ARG A 55 6.59 14.95 6.87
N THR A 56 6.75 16.13 6.28
CA THR A 56 5.83 16.65 5.28
C THR A 56 6.37 16.33 3.88
N GLY A 57 5.53 15.74 3.05
CA GLY A 57 5.76 15.56 1.62
C GLY A 57 4.75 16.36 0.79
N ASN A 58 5.01 16.52 -0.50
CA ASN A 58 4.10 17.19 -1.43
C ASN A 58 3.59 16.20 -2.46
N ILE A 59 2.29 16.27 -2.78
CA ILE A 59 1.74 15.47 -3.87
C ILE A 59 2.14 16.10 -5.20
N VAL A 60 2.98 15.41 -5.97
CA VAL A 60 3.50 15.90 -7.26
C VAL A 60 2.69 15.41 -8.44
N ALA A 61 2.10 14.22 -8.34
CA ALA A 61 1.33 13.63 -9.42
C ALA A 61 0.30 12.63 -8.88
N TYR A 62 -0.63 12.26 -9.74
CA TYR A 62 -1.53 11.12 -9.52
C TYR A 62 -1.29 10.10 -10.61
N GLU A 63 -0.87 8.90 -10.22
CA GLU A 63 -0.75 7.79 -11.15
C GLU A 63 -1.99 6.92 -11.06
N SER A 64 -2.66 6.73 -12.20
CA SER A 64 -3.76 5.79 -12.32
C SER A 64 -3.22 4.36 -12.38
N ASP A 65 -3.72 3.47 -11.54
CA ASP A 65 -3.51 2.03 -11.71
C ASP A 65 -4.39 1.50 -12.85
N SER A 66 -4.17 0.24 -13.27
CA SER A 66 -4.92 -0.44 -14.34
C SER A 66 -6.44 -0.42 -14.14
N ASP A 67 -6.89 -0.29 -12.90
CA ASP A 67 -8.30 -0.29 -12.51
C ASP A 67 -8.90 1.14 -12.44
N GLY A 68 -8.17 2.16 -12.91
CA GLY A 68 -8.62 3.56 -12.96
C GLY A 68 -8.50 4.32 -11.63
N HIS A 69 -8.00 3.67 -10.59
CA HIS A 69 -7.76 4.29 -9.29
C HIS A 69 -6.51 5.19 -9.32
N LYS A 70 -6.69 6.47 -8.99
CA LYS A 70 -5.60 7.45 -8.90
C LYS A 70 -4.90 7.35 -7.54
N THR A 71 -3.63 6.99 -7.55
CA THR A 71 -2.76 6.96 -6.36
C THR A 71 -1.85 8.18 -6.36
N PRO A 72 -1.79 8.97 -5.28
CA PRO A 72 -0.87 10.10 -5.20
C PRO A 72 0.58 9.62 -5.20
N LEU A 73 1.42 10.27 -6.00
CA LEU A 73 2.86 10.20 -5.92
C LEU A 73 3.33 11.34 -5.01
N ILE A 74 3.91 10.99 -3.87
CA ILE A 74 4.37 11.96 -2.87
C ILE A 74 5.88 12.12 -3.02
N GLU A 75 6.31 13.37 -3.17
CA GLU A 75 7.71 13.77 -3.14
C GLU A 75 8.06 14.31 -1.76
N PHE A 76 9.15 13.82 -1.18
CA PHE A 76 9.68 14.33 0.07
C PHE A 76 11.19 14.15 0.10
N THR A 77 11.88 14.95 0.90
CA THR A 77 13.31 14.79 1.16
C THR A 77 13.54 13.87 2.37
N THR A 78 14.59 13.08 2.39
CA THR A 78 14.97 12.30 3.58
C THR A 78 15.76 13.16 4.57
N ILE A 79 16.08 12.60 5.74
CA ILE A 79 17.07 13.19 6.67
C ILE A 79 18.47 13.31 6.04
N THR A 80 18.79 12.48 5.04
CA THR A 80 20.07 12.52 4.32
C THR A 80 20.11 13.58 3.21
N GLY A 81 18.99 14.26 2.93
CA GLY A 81 18.90 15.27 1.88
C GLY A 81 18.45 14.72 0.51
N ASP A 82 18.16 13.43 0.40
CA ASP A 82 17.75 12.80 -0.85
C ASP A 82 16.28 13.08 -1.14
N ILE A 83 15.96 13.46 -2.38
CA ILE A 83 14.57 13.66 -2.82
C ILE A 83 14.02 12.33 -3.34
N ILE A 84 12.97 11.84 -2.69
CA ILE A 84 12.34 10.56 -3.02
C ILE A 84 10.89 10.80 -3.45
N LYS A 85 10.53 10.15 -4.56
CA LYS A 85 9.16 10.05 -5.06
C LYS A 85 8.65 8.65 -4.79
N ALA A 86 7.63 8.52 -3.94
CA ALA A 86 7.08 7.22 -3.58
C ALA A 86 5.55 7.26 -3.47
N LYS A 87 4.93 6.11 -3.69
CA LYS A 87 3.49 5.90 -3.50
C LYS A 87 3.25 5.35 -2.09
N PRO A 88 2.20 5.82 -1.39
CA PRO A 88 1.78 5.22 -0.13
C PRO A 88 1.47 3.74 -0.28
N ILE A 89 2.07 2.92 0.57
CA ILE A 89 1.78 1.47 0.59
C ILE A 89 0.55 1.21 1.45
N ILE A 90 0.41 1.98 2.54
CA ILE A 90 -0.71 1.91 3.46
C ILE A 90 -1.17 3.32 3.76
N TYR A 91 -2.48 3.50 3.83
CA TYR A 91 -3.08 4.72 4.33
C TYR A 91 -3.45 4.48 5.80
N ALA A 92 -2.93 5.31 6.70
CA ALA A 92 -3.20 5.19 8.13
C ALA A 92 -4.63 5.64 8.49
N SER A 93 -5.35 6.28 7.56
CA SER A 93 -6.71 6.74 7.79
C SER A 93 -7.71 5.57 7.66
N THR A 94 -8.46 5.33 8.72
CA THR A 94 -9.63 4.44 8.74
C THR A 94 -10.80 5.00 7.93
N ASP A 95 -10.72 6.27 7.54
CA ASP A 95 -11.78 6.96 6.82
C ASP A 95 -11.65 6.73 5.31
N LEU A 96 -12.33 5.69 4.82
CA LEU A 96 -12.44 5.34 3.41
C LEU A 96 -12.95 6.51 2.54
N SER A 97 -13.72 7.43 3.12
CA SER A 97 -14.22 8.60 2.40
C SER A 97 -13.10 9.61 2.09
N LYS A 98 -12.06 9.68 2.94
CA LYS A 98 -10.86 10.51 2.72
C LYS A 98 -9.91 9.94 1.66
N LEU A 99 -9.98 8.64 1.36
CA LEU A 99 -9.22 8.01 0.28
C LEU A 99 -9.78 8.35 -1.10
N ARG A 100 -11.11 8.49 -1.20
CA ARG A 100 -11.79 8.91 -2.44
C ARG A 100 -11.61 10.40 -2.74
N SER A 101 -11.29 11.23 -1.74
CA SER A 101 -11.22 12.69 -1.90
C SER A 101 -9.85 13.23 -2.31
N TYR A 102 -8.86 12.37 -2.58
CA TYR A 102 -7.61 12.81 -3.23
C TYR A 102 -7.78 13.10 -4.73
N THR A 103 -8.92 13.65 -5.14
CA THR A 103 -9.17 14.12 -6.49
C THR A 103 -8.75 15.59 -6.54
N ASN A 104 -7.50 15.84 -6.96
CA ASN A 104 -6.95 17.17 -7.33
C ASN A 104 -6.24 18.02 -6.24
N PHE A 105 -5.49 17.41 -5.31
CA PHE A 105 -4.65 18.16 -4.37
C PHE A 105 -3.16 18.16 -4.76
N ILE A 106 -2.85 18.62 -5.97
CA ILE A 106 -1.46 18.78 -6.43
C ILE A 106 -0.79 19.92 -5.65
N ASN A 107 0.47 19.73 -5.26
CA ASN A 107 1.27 20.65 -4.43
C ASN A 107 0.75 20.90 -3.02
N GLN A 108 -0.16 20.06 -2.52
CA GLN A 108 -0.58 20.16 -1.13
C GLN A 108 0.41 19.43 -0.20
N PRO A 109 0.84 20.05 0.91
CA PRO A 109 1.64 19.38 1.91
C PRO A 109 0.79 18.31 2.62
N VAL A 110 1.32 17.11 2.70
CA VAL A 110 0.71 15.97 3.38
C VAL A 110 1.67 15.40 4.43
N PRO A 111 1.17 15.07 5.65
CA PRO A 111 1.98 14.37 6.62
C PRO A 111 2.22 12.93 6.14
N ILE A 112 3.47 12.51 6.22
CA ILE A 112 3.92 11.17 5.89
C ILE A 112 4.78 10.61 7.02
N LEU A 113 4.71 9.31 7.17
CA LEU A 113 5.65 8.52 7.96
C LEU A 113 6.42 7.63 6.99
N TYR A 114 7.76 7.70 6.99
CA TYR A 114 8.59 6.82 6.18
C TYR A 114 9.51 5.96 7.06
N ASP A 115 9.80 4.75 6.58
CA ASP A 115 10.76 3.84 7.22
C ASP A 115 12.20 4.29 6.89
N PRO A 116 13.05 4.63 7.87
CA PRO A 116 14.43 5.06 7.62
C PRO A 116 15.29 3.97 6.97
N GLU A 117 14.98 2.69 7.18
CA GLU A 117 15.70 1.58 6.55
C GLU A 117 15.27 1.38 5.09
N ASN A 118 14.06 1.80 4.73
CA ASN A 118 13.54 1.70 3.38
C ASN A 118 12.61 2.89 3.08
N PRO A 119 13.15 4.03 2.64
CA PRO A 119 12.40 5.26 2.52
C PRO A 119 11.35 5.23 1.40
N LYS A 120 11.35 4.21 0.52
CA LYS A 120 10.26 4.00 -0.44
C LYS A 120 8.98 3.46 0.21
N LYS A 121 9.07 2.95 1.45
CA LYS A 121 7.90 2.48 2.20
C LYS A 121 7.34 3.63 3.04
N ILE A 122 6.27 4.24 2.53
CA ILE A 122 5.61 5.36 3.19
C ILE A 122 4.19 5.01 3.61
N CYS A 123 3.81 5.50 4.78
CA CYS A 123 2.44 5.65 5.23
C CYS A 123 2.04 7.12 5.07
N SER A 124 0.88 7.37 4.47
CA SER A 124 0.25 8.70 4.50
C SER A 124 -0.70 8.78 5.68
N GLU A 125 -0.58 9.85 6.47
CA GLU A 125 -1.41 10.14 7.63
C GLU A 125 -2.33 11.33 7.29
N LYS A 126 -3.64 11.21 7.52
CA LYS A 126 -4.65 12.26 7.24
C LYS A 126 -5.90 12.10 8.10
#